data_AF-A0A421JVJ9-F1
#
_entry.id   AF-A0A421JVJ9-F1
#
_cell.length_a   1.000
_cell.length_b   1.000
_cell.length_c   1.000
_cell.angle_alpha   90.00
_cell.angle_beta   90.00
_cell.angle_gamma   90.00
#
_symmetry.space_group_name_H-M   'P 1'
#
loop_
_entity.id
_entity.type
_entity.pdbx_description
1 polymer ?
#
loop_
_entity_poly.entity_id
_entity_poly.type
_entity_poly.pdbx_seq_one_letter_code
_entity_poly.pdbx_strand_id
1 'polypeptide(L)'
;MSSLSDIETRIHTIIDLLDSPDITSINVGLTTLQQLLYDLLPYITKYYNNKTSPNTTNIHQIPTQLQRFIDLQDNFQYNLCEHLVNIYRLENITSTEDILLQCNNLVQGLVLIHPNSRKLFHRSKNMKTILDLLEASEKISIELTMSIITTLIHILLKDFKNYRVFEEQNGCSILIRRFKLSSFDLTQKNINSKQSNLQNLNFKIIEFLMFYLTEESVVNNPNPKSIQDKSNLFKSDFPEIDDLIESLNQLKDL
;
A
#
# COMPACT_ATOMS: atom_id res chain seq x y z
N MET A 1 -26.38 17.37 -17.03
CA MET A 1 -26.99 16.48 -16.02
C MET A 1 -26.78 14.98 -16.31
N SER A 2 -26.17 14.57 -17.43
CA SER A 2 -26.02 13.15 -17.81
C SER A 2 -24.74 12.45 -17.32
N SER A 3 -23.74 13.16 -16.77
CA SER A 3 -22.48 12.53 -16.31
C SER A 3 -22.46 12.20 -14.81
N LEU A 4 -23.44 12.69 -14.04
CA LEU A 4 -23.47 12.56 -12.58
C LEU A 4 -23.99 11.20 -12.11
N SER A 5 -24.95 10.59 -12.84
CA SER A 5 -25.50 9.26 -12.50
C SER A 5 -24.60 8.10 -12.94
N ASP A 6 -23.69 8.35 -13.90
CA ASP A 6 -22.90 7.28 -14.53
C ASP A 6 -21.84 6.72 -13.57
N ILE A 7 -21.06 7.59 -12.91
CA ILE A 7 -20.00 7.13 -12.00
C ILE A 7 -20.54 6.42 -10.76
N GLU A 8 -21.66 6.90 -10.22
CA GLU A 8 -22.29 6.31 -9.05
C GLU A 8 -22.86 4.93 -9.37
N THR A 9 -23.56 4.79 -10.51
CA THR A 9 -24.07 3.50 -10.98
C THR A 9 -22.93 2.52 -11.23
N ARG A 10 -21.83 2.98 -11.85
CA ARG A 10 -20.63 2.15 -12.06
C ARG A 10 -20.02 1.67 -10.74
N ILE A 11 -19.93 2.53 -9.73
CA ILE A 11 -19.42 2.15 -8.40
C ILE A 11 -20.32 1.09 -7.76
N HIS A 12 -21.65 1.26 -7.82
CA HIS A 12 -22.58 0.24 -7.33
C HIS A 12 -22.36 -1.10 -8.02
N THR A 13 -22.27 -1.13 -9.35
CA THR A 13 -21.99 -2.38 -10.09
C THR A 13 -20.65 -3.00 -9.67
N ILE A 14 -19.61 -2.19 -9.47
CA ILE A 14 -18.31 -2.67 -9.00
C ILE A 14 -18.44 -3.31 -7.62
N ILE A 15 -19.13 -2.65 -6.69
CA ILE A 15 -19.32 -3.14 -5.32
C ILE A 15 -20.04 -4.50 -5.33
N ASP A 16 -21.14 -4.62 -6.07
CA ASP A 16 -21.88 -5.88 -6.20
C ASP A 16 -21.00 -7.03 -6.72
N LEU A 17 -20.06 -6.72 -7.64
CA LEU A 17 -19.10 -7.68 -8.17
C LEU A 17 -17.99 -8.04 -7.18
N LEU A 18 -17.46 -7.06 -6.43
CA LEU A 18 -16.38 -7.27 -5.45
C LEU A 18 -16.87 -8.01 -4.20
N ASP A 19 -18.12 -7.81 -3.80
CA ASP A 19 -18.74 -8.50 -2.66
C ASP A 19 -19.32 -9.88 -3.04
N SER A 20 -19.23 -10.27 -4.31
CA SER A 20 -19.66 -11.58 -4.79
C SER A 20 -18.85 -12.72 -4.12
N PRO A 21 -19.48 -13.86 -3.78
CA PRO A 21 -18.76 -15.03 -3.30
C PRO A 21 -17.95 -15.75 -4.39
N ASP A 22 -18.20 -15.44 -5.66
CA ASP A 22 -17.57 -16.08 -6.81
C ASP A 22 -16.32 -15.31 -7.27
N ILE A 23 -15.21 -16.04 -7.36
CA ILE A 23 -13.90 -15.53 -7.78
C ILE A 23 -13.97 -14.89 -9.17
N THR A 24 -14.76 -15.44 -10.09
CA THR A 24 -14.89 -14.90 -11.45
C THR A 24 -15.51 -13.50 -11.42
N SER A 25 -16.58 -13.33 -10.63
CA SER A 25 -17.27 -12.06 -10.42
C SER A 25 -16.35 -11.02 -9.78
N ILE A 26 -15.57 -11.41 -8.76
CA ILE A 26 -14.58 -10.54 -8.13
C ILE A 26 -13.57 -10.03 -9.17
N ASN A 27 -13.04 -10.92 -10.02
CA ASN A 27 -12.10 -10.54 -11.07
C ASN A 27 -12.70 -9.55 -12.09
N VAL A 28 -13.97 -9.75 -12.47
CA VAL A 28 -14.71 -8.78 -13.29
C VAL A 28 -14.84 -7.44 -12.56
N GLY A 29 -15.13 -7.45 -11.26
CA GLY A 29 -15.18 -6.26 -10.40
C GLY A 29 -13.87 -5.50 -10.36
N LEU A 30 -12.74 -6.20 -10.13
CA LEU A 30 -11.39 -5.61 -10.10
C LEU A 30 -11.03 -4.99 -11.46
N THR A 31 -11.31 -5.69 -12.55
CA THR A 31 -11.07 -5.20 -13.91
C THR A 31 -11.93 -3.96 -14.22
N THR A 32 -13.20 -3.98 -13.82
CA THR A 32 -14.13 -2.85 -14.01
C THR A 32 -13.69 -1.63 -13.19
N LEU A 33 -13.22 -1.86 -11.97
CA LEU A 33 -12.65 -0.81 -11.12
C LEU A 33 -11.37 -0.22 -11.73
N GLN A 34 -10.47 -1.07 -12.23
CA GLN A 34 -9.27 -0.62 -12.93
C GLN A 34 -9.62 0.28 -14.12
N GLN A 35 -10.63 -0.10 -14.91
CA GLN A 35 -11.11 0.73 -16.02
C GLN A 35 -11.70 2.06 -15.53
N LEU A 36 -12.46 2.06 -14.44
CA LEU A 36 -12.98 3.30 -13.85
C LEU A 36 -11.84 4.24 -13.43
N LEU A 37 -10.80 3.73 -12.77
CA LEU A 37 -9.65 4.54 -12.37
C LEU A 37 -8.85 5.03 -13.59
N TYR A 38 -8.74 4.22 -14.65
CA TYR A 38 -8.13 4.62 -15.91
C TYR A 38 -8.89 5.78 -16.57
N ASP A 39 -10.22 5.71 -16.62
CA ASP A 39 -11.08 6.78 -17.14
C ASP A 39 -10.93 8.08 -16.34
N LEU A 40 -10.58 7.97 -15.04
CA LEU A 40 -10.33 9.11 -14.16
C LEU A 40 -8.93 9.72 -14.30
N LEU A 41 -7.97 8.99 -14.89
CA LEU A 41 -6.56 9.38 -14.97
C LEU A 41 -6.31 10.76 -15.59
N PRO A 42 -7.01 11.21 -16.66
CA PRO A 42 -6.82 12.55 -17.19
C PRO A 42 -7.16 13.66 -16.18
N TYR A 43 -8.19 13.45 -15.36
CA TYR A 43 -8.59 14.40 -14.32
C TYR A 43 -7.61 14.42 -13.15
N ILE A 44 -7.13 13.24 -12.75
CA ILE A 44 -6.09 13.07 -11.72
C ILE A 44 -4.81 13.79 -12.15
N THR A 45 -4.33 13.52 -13.37
CA THR A 45 -3.11 14.13 -13.93
C THR A 45 -3.23 15.64 -13.98
N LYS A 46 -4.37 16.16 -14.46
CA LYS A 46 -4.65 17.61 -14.50
C LYS A 46 -4.61 18.23 -13.10
N TYR A 47 -5.21 17.57 -12.10
CA TYR A 47 -5.23 18.07 -10.73
C TYR A 47 -3.82 18.17 -10.13
N TYR A 48 -3.01 17.11 -10.25
CA TYR A 48 -1.65 17.11 -9.67
C TYR A 48 -0.70 18.07 -10.40
N ASN A 49 -0.77 18.16 -11.73
CA ASN A 49 0.05 19.11 -12.50
C ASN A 49 -0.25 20.57 -12.14
N ASN A 50 -1.52 20.89 -11.87
CA ASN A 50 -1.91 22.22 -11.42
C ASN A 50 -1.46 22.53 -9.99
N LYS A 51 -1.28 21.49 -9.16
CA LYS A 51 -0.85 21.64 -7.75
C LYS A 51 0.65 21.88 -7.61
N THR A 52 1.44 21.41 -8.57
CA THR A 52 2.91 21.55 -8.57
C THR A 52 3.41 22.77 -9.34
N SER A 53 2.53 23.50 -10.05
CA SER A 53 2.91 24.70 -10.82
C SER A 53 3.06 25.93 -9.91
N PRO A 54 4.25 26.57 -9.83
CA PRO A 54 4.51 27.70 -8.95
C PRO A 54 3.84 29.02 -9.38
N ASN A 55 3.24 29.09 -10.58
CA ASN A 55 2.77 30.33 -11.19
C ASN A 55 1.25 30.49 -11.31
N THR A 56 0.46 29.62 -10.68
CA THR A 56 -1.02 29.69 -10.76
C THR A 56 -1.64 30.27 -9.49
N THR A 57 -2.04 31.54 -9.57
CA THR A 57 -2.98 32.22 -8.65
C THR A 57 -4.43 31.75 -8.81
N ASN A 58 -4.68 30.70 -9.62
CA ASN A 58 -6.00 30.14 -9.86
C ASN A 58 -6.34 29.11 -8.79
N ILE A 59 -7.49 29.31 -8.16
CA ILE A 59 -8.17 28.42 -7.20
C ILE A 59 -7.92 26.95 -7.58
N HIS A 60 -7.35 26.17 -6.65
CA HIS A 60 -7.05 24.75 -6.80
C HIS A 60 -8.33 23.89 -6.92
N GLN A 61 -9.09 24.07 -8.00
CA GLN A 61 -10.34 23.37 -8.23
C GLN A 61 -10.05 21.95 -8.69
N ILE A 62 -10.52 20.98 -7.90
CA ILE A 62 -10.55 19.58 -8.29
C ILE A 62 -11.52 19.45 -9.47
N PRO A 63 -11.16 18.76 -10.57
CA PRO A 63 -12.09 18.52 -11.67
C PRO A 63 -13.38 17.87 -11.17
N THR A 64 -14.53 18.30 -11.68
CA THR A 64 -15.85 17.92 -11.12
C THR A 64 -16.06 16.40 -11.07
N GLN A 65 -15.58 15.65 -12.07
CA GLN A 65 -15.64 14.19 -12.10
C GLN A 65 -14.80 13.55 -10.99
N LEU A 66 -13.58 14.06 -10.77
CA LEU A 66 -12.69 13.58 -9.71
C LEU A 66 -13.22 13.94 -8.33
N GLN A 67 -13.75 15.16 -8.17
CA GLN A 67 -14.39 15.59 -6.93
C GLN A 67 -15.58 14.68 -6.60
N ARG A 68 -16.43 14.36 -7.59
CA ARG A 68 -17.57 13.46 -7.38
C ARG A 68 -17.14 12.06 -6.98
N PHE A 69 -16.08 11.53 -7.60
CA PHE A 69 -15.51 10.25 -7.19
C PHE A 69 -15.06 10.29 -5.73
N ILE A 70 -14.29 11.32 -5.34
CA ILE A 70 -13.81 11.54 -3.97
C ILE A 70 -14.99 11.63 -2.99
N ASP A 71 -16.02 12.43 -3.30
CA ASP A 71 -17.20 12.58 -2.44
C ASP A 71 -17.93 11.25 -2.22
N LEU A 72 -17.97 10.39 -3.24
CA LEU A 72 -18.50 9.03 -3.09
C LEU A 72 -17.60 8.18 -2.18
N GLN A 73 -16.28 8.26 -2.32
CA GLN A 73 -15.35 7.49 -1.46
C GLN A 73 -15.38 7.93 0.02
N ASP A 74 -15.77 9.18 0.32
CA ASP A 74 -16.01 9.64 1.69
C ASP A 74 -17.27 8.99 2.32
N ASN A 75 -18.21 8.49 1.52
CA ASN A 75 -19.37 7.73 2.00
C ASN A 75 -19.01 6.25 2.14
N PHE A 76 -19.22 5.70 3.34
CA PHE A 76 -18.94 4.29 3.64
C PHE A 76 -19.62 3.31 2.67
N GLN A 77 -20.83 3.62 2.19
CA GLN A 77 -21.56 2.74 1.27
C GLN A 77 -20.92 2.61 -0.12
N TYR A 78 -20.02 3.52 -0.47
CA TYR A 78 -19.42 3.61 -1.80
C TYR A 78 -17.89 3.52 -1.75
N ASN A 79 -17.31 3.35 -0.56
CA ASN A 79 -15.86 3.33 -0.38
C ASN A 79 -15.29 2.01 -0.90
N LEU A 80 -14.73 2.05 -2.10
CA LEU A 80 -14.22 0.87 -2.81
C LEU A 80 -13.10 0.15 -2.04
N CYS A 81 -12.30 0.87 -1.23
CA CYS A 81 -11.28 0.23 -0.42
C CYS A 81 -11.87 -0.71 0.64
N GLU A 82 -13.08 -0.44 1.16
CA GLU A 82 -13.72 -1.30 2.15
C GLU A 82 -13.99 -2.70 1.58
N HIS A 83 -14.45 -2.76 0.34
CA HIS A 83 -14.73 -4.00 -0.39
C HIS A 83 -13.44 -4.72 -0.79
N LEU A 84 -12.42 -3.99 -1.26
CA LEU A 84 -11.12 -4.58 -1.58
C LEU A 84 -10.44 -5.23 -0.36
N VAL A 85 -10.61 -4.67 0.84
CA VAL A 85 -10.07 -5.28 2.07
C VAL A 85 -10.67 -6.65 2.34
N ASN A 86 -11.90 -6.92 1.91
CA ASN A 86 -12.52 -8.24 2.08
C ASN A 86 -11.89 -9.29 1.17
N ILE A 87 -11.33 -8.91 0.02
CA ILE A 87 -10.65 -9.82 -0.93
C ILE A 87 -9.39 -10.43 -0.31
N TYR A 88 -8.71 -9.71 0.58
CA TYR A 88 -7.56 -10.27 1.31
C TYR A 88 -7.92 -11.44 2.23
N ARG A 89 -9.22 -11.70 2.45
CA ARG A 89 -9.73 -12.80 3.29
C ARG A 89 -10.19 -14.01 2.48
N LEU A 90 -10.00 -14.00 1.15
CA LEU A 90 -10.33 -15.15 0.32
C LEU A 90 -9.54 -16.39 0.78
N GLU A 91 -10.21 -17.54 0.73
CA GLU A 91 -9.58 -18.83 1.01
C GLU A 91 -8.66 -19.23 -0.15
N ASN A 92 -7.62 -20.02 0.15
CA ASN A 92 -6.65 -20.53 -0.83
C ASN A 92 -5.85 -19.44 -1.59
N ILE A 93 -5.06 -18.67 -0.83
CA ILE A 93 -4.18 -17.59 -1.31
C ILE A 93 -3.36 -17.98 -2.56
N THR A 94 -2.87 -19.21 -2.64
CA THR A 94 -2.04 -19.69 -3.76
C THR A 94 -2.79 -19.75 -5.09
N SER A 95 -4.09 -20.02 -5.08
CA SER A 95 -4.93 -20.03 -6.28
C SER A 95 -5.47 -18.64 -6.65
N THR A 96 -5.27 -17.65 -5.79
CA THR A 96 -5.81 -16.28 -5.97
C THR A 96 -4.70 -15.23 -6.03
N GLU A 97 -3.45 -15.61 -6.32
CA GLU A 97 -2.32 -14.66 -6.31
C GLU A 97 -2.52 -13.49 -7.28
N ASP A 98 -2.94 -13.77 -8.52
CA ASP A 98 -3.18 -12.73 -9.54
C ASP A 98 -4.25 -11.72 -9.10
N ILE A 99 -5.29 -12.21 -8.41
CA ILE A 99 -6.37 -11.38 -7.85
C ILE A 99 -5.82 -10.50 -6.73
N LEU A 100 -4.97 -11.04 -5.86
CA LEU A 100 -4.36 -10.29 -4.77
C LEU A 100 -3.36 -9.25 -5.29
N LEU A 101 -2.61 -9.56 -6.35
CA LEU A 101 -1.75 -8.61 -7.05
C LEU A 101 -2.56 -7.43 -7.61
N GLN A 102 -3.65 -7.71 -8.32
CA GLN A 102 -4.53 -6.67 -8.86
C GLN A 102 -5.20 -5.86 -7.75
N CYS A 103 -5.69 -6.53 -6.70
CA CYS A 103 -6.28 -5.89 -5.51
C CYS A 103 -5.27 -4.93 -4.85
N ASN A 104 -4.02 -5.36 -4.63
CA ASN A 104 -2.95 -4.52 -4.09
C ASN A 104 -2.73 -3.26 -4.92
N ASN A 105 -2.61 -3.40 -6.24
CA ASN A 105 -2.42 -2.25 -7.13
C ASN A 105 -3.59 -1.26 -7.05
N LEU A 106 -4.82 -1.76 -6.96
CA LEU A 106 -6.03 -0.93 -6.83
C LEU A 106 -6.10 -0.24 -5.46
N VAL A 107 -5.79 -0.94 -4.36
CA VAL A 107 -5.71 -0.33 -3.03
C VAL A 107 -4.65 0.77 -3.01
N GLN A 108 -3.46 0.52 -3.55
CA GLN A 108 -2.38 1.51 -3.65
C GLN A 108 -2.84 2.77 -4.40
N GLY A 109 -3.46 2.62 -5.56
CA GLY A 109 -4.00 3.74 -6.34
C GLY A 109 -5.11 4.50 -5.62
N LEU A 110 -6.08 3.77 -5.04
CA LEU A 110 -7.21 4.38 -4.33
C LEU A 110 -6.78 5.18 -3.10
N VAL A 111 -5.83 4.70 -2.30
CA VAL A 111 -5.36 5.46 -1.13
C VAL A 111 -4.47 6.65 -1.51
N LEU A 112 -3.97 6.73 -2.75
CA LEU A 112 -3.33 7.94 -3.28
C LEU A 112 -4.36 8.98 -3.72
N ILE A 113 -5.43 8.54 -4.39
CA ILE A 113 -6.53 9.39 -4.86
C ILE A 113 -7.38 9.88 -3.68
N HIS A 114 -7.67 9.00 -2.74
CA HIS A 114 -8.50 9.22 -1.56
C HIS A 114 -7.76 8.79 -0.28
N PRO A 115 -6.86 9.65 0.28
CA PRO A 115 -6.07 9.33 1.47
C PRO A 115 -6.90 8.95 2.71
N ASN A 116 -8.14 9.43 2.82
CA ASN A 116 -9.04 9.08 3.93
C ASN A 116 -9.34 7.58 3.99
N SER A 117 -9.29 6.84 2.87
CA SER A 117 -9.48 5.38 2.89
C SER A 117 -8.41 4.62 3.69
N ARG A 118 -7.24 5.24 3.97
CA ARG A 118 -6.23 4.65 4.87
C ARG A 118 -6.78 4.40 6.29
N LYS A 119 -7.81 5.15 6.71
CA LYS A 119 -8.44 4.99 8.02
C LYS A 119 -9.08 3.61 8.22
N LEU A 120 -9.38 2.88 7.14
CA LEU A 120 -9.82 1.49 7.23
C LEU A 120 -8.81 0.60 7.95
N PHE A 121 -7.52 0.92 7.84
CA PHE A 121 -6.42 0.16 8.46
C PHE A 121 -6.10 0.61 9.89
N HIS A 122 -6.80 1.63 10.42
CA HIS A 122 -6.80 1.94 11.86
C HIS A 122 -7.40 0.79 12.68
N ARG A 123 -8.13 -0.13 12.03
CA ARG A 123 -8.69 -1.32 12.66
C ARG A 123 -7.66 -2.44 12.57
N SER A 124 -7.25 -2.97 13.72
CA SER A 124 -6.28 -4.06 13.81
C SER A 124 -6.66 -5.27 12.96
N LYS A 125 -7.95 -5.60 12.84
CA LYS A 125 -8.44 -6.69 11.97
C LYS A 125 -8.03 -6.50 10.51
N ASN A 126 -8.15 -5.30 9.98
CA ASN A 126 -7.85 -5.00 8.58
C ASN A 126 -6.33 -4.98 8.34
N MET A 127 -5.56 -4.35 9.23
CA MET A 127 -4.10 -4.39 9.18
C MET A 127 -3.58 -5.83 9.28
N LYS A 128 -4.13 -6.62 10.20
CA LYS A 128 -3.76 -8.02 10.40
C LYS A 128 -3.98 -8.86 9.15
N THR A 129 -5.06 -8.65 8.40
CA THR A 129 -5.29 -9.41 7.16
C THR A 129 -4.14 -9.23 6.15
N ILE A 130 -3.59 -8.02 6.01
CA ILE A 130 -2.44 -7.78 5.13
C ILE A 130 -1.17 -8.41 5.69
N LEU A 131 -0.95 -8.32 7.01
CA LEU A 131 0.21 -8.90 7.66
C LEU A 131 0.20 -10.44 7.62
N ASP A 132 -0.98 -11.06 7.72
CA ASP A 132 -1.14 -12.51 7.59
C ASP A 132 -0.73 -12.99 6.19
N LEU A 133 -1.03 -12.21 5.13
CA LEU A 133 -0.55 -12.48 3.78
C LEU A 133 0.97 -12.36 3.68
N LEU A 134 1.57 -11.36 4.33
CA LEU A 134 3.03 -11.18 4.36
C LEU A 134 3.72 -12.31 5.14
N GLU A 135 3.12 -12.78 6.24
CA GLU A 135 3.64 -13.90 7.02
C GLU A 135 3.56 -15.22 6.24
N ALA A 136 2.54 -15.37 5.38
CA ALA A 136 2.41 -16.49 4.46
C ALA A 136 3.40 -16.50 3.28
N SER A 137 4.42 -15.62 3.26
CA SER A 137 5.36 -15.44 2.13
C SER A 137 6.03 -16.71 1.61
N GLU A 138 6.21 -17.73 2.45
CA GLU A 138 6.81 -19.01 2.02
C GLU A 138 5.89 -19.82 1.10
N LYS A 139 4.59 -19.51 1.11
CA LYS A 139 3.56 -20.14 0.30
C LYS A 139 3.19 -19.34 -0.94
N ILE A 140 3.62 -18.08 -1.02
CA ILE A 140 3.26 -17.17 -2.11
C ILE A 140 4.48 -16.72 -2.92
N SER A 141 4.24 -16.20 -4.12
CA SER A 141 5.31 -15.64 -4.94
C SER A 141 6.05 -14.47 -4.28
N ILE A 142 7.32 -14.31 -4.66
CA ILE A 142 8.13 -13.15 -4.26
C ILE A 142 7.52 -11.85 -4.79
N GLU A 143 6.90 -11.91 -5.98
CA GLU A 143 6.19 -10.77 -6.58
C GLU A 143 5.02 -10.31 -5.70
N LEU A 144 4.14 -11.24 -5.29
CA LEU A 144 3.05 -10.90 -4.38
C LEU A 144 3.57 -10.38 -3.03
N THR A 145 4.64 -10.97 -2.50
CA THR A 145 5.30 -10.49 -1.27
C THR A 145 5.75 -9.02 -1.42
N MET A 146 6.44 -8.66 -2.51
CA MET A 146 6.86 -7.28 -2.78
C MET A 146 5.67 -6.33 -2.98
N SER A 147 4.61 -6.81 -3.63
CA SER A 147 3.36 -6.06 -3.81
C SER A 147 2.70 -5.75 -2.47
N ILE A 148 2.65 -6.71 -1.54
CA ILE A 148 2.14 -6.51 -0.17
C ILE A 148 2.97 -5.46 0.59
N ILE A 149 4.31 -5.54 0.52
CA ILE A 149 5.19 -4.53 1.16
C ILE A 149 4.93 -3.14 0.57
N THR A 150 4.76 -3.05 -0.75
CA THR A 150 4.43 -1.79 -1.42
C THR A 150 3.06 -1.26 -0.96
N THR A 151 2.05 -2.13 -0.84
CA THR A 151 0.74 -1.77 -0.29
C THR A 151 0.84 -1.23 1.14
N LEU A 152 1.65 -1.87 2.00
CA LEU A 152 1.90 -1.38 3.36
C LEU A 152 2.50 0.04 3.36
N ILE A 153 3.48 0.33 2.50
CA ILE A 153 4.02 1.71 2.36
C ILE A 153 2.89 2.72 2.09
N HIS A 154 1.99 2.40 1.15
CA HIS A 154 0.88 3.28 0.77
C HIS A 154 -0.18 3.44 1.87
N ILE A 155 -0.42 2.40 2.66
CA ILE A 155 -1.32 2.42 3.82
C ILE A 155 -0.76 3.26 4.96
N LEU A 156 0.55 3.14 5.19
CA LEU A 156 1.26 3.85 6.26
C LEU A 156 1.50 5.32 5.89
N LEU A 157 1.63 5.65 4.60
CA LEU A 157 2.04 6.98 4.12
C LEU A 157 1.29 8.14 4.81
N LYS A 158 2.03 8.90 5.63
CA LYS A 158 1.55 10.07 6.40
C LYS A 158 0.39 9.76 7.37
N ASP A 159 0.20 8.50 7.78
CA ASP A 159 -0.80 8.08 8.75
C ASP A 159 -0.14 7.37 9.94
N PHE A 160 0.23 8.13 10.97
CA PHE A 160 0.89 7.59 12.16
C PHE A 160 -0.01 6.67 12.99
N LYS A 161 -1.34 6.75 12.85
CA LYS A 161 -2.22 5.79 13.53
C LYS A 161 -2.10 4.42 12.88
N ASN A 162 -1.98 4.35 11.55
CA ASN A 162 -1.63 3.11 10.87
C ASN A 162 -0.23 2.59 11.27
N TYR A 163 0.76 3.46 11.54
CA TYR A 163 2.05 3.02 12.09
C TYR A 163 1.84 2.28 13.42
N ARG A 164 1.09 2.88 14.36
CA ARG A 164 0.84 2.24 15.67
C ARG A 164 0.14 0.89 15.53
N VAL A 165 -0.89 0.81 14.70
CA VAL A 165 -1.61 -0.45 14.48
C VAL A 165 -0.72 -1.50 13.81
N PHE A 166 0.11 -1.12 12.84
CA PHE A 166 1.10 -2.02 12.21
C PHE A 166 2.07 -2.60 13.25
N GLU A 167 2.60 -1.76 14.13
CA GLU A 167 3.54 -2.17 15.19
C GLU A 167 2.88 -3.07 16.23
N GLU A 168 1.67 -2.72 16.69
CA GLU A 168 0.87 -3.52 17.62
C GLU A 168 0.50 -4.90 17.06
N GLN A 169 0.47 -5.05 15.74
CA GLN A 169 0.26 -6.33 15.06
C GLN A 169 1.58 -7.05 14.70
N ASN A 170 2.70 -6.68 15.33
CA ASN A 170 4.04 -7.24 15.09
C ASN A 170 4.54 -7.07 13.64
N GLY A 171 4.09 -6.04 12.95
CA GLY A 171 4.44 -5.81 11.54
C GLY A 171 5.95 -5.68 11.30
N CYS A 172 6.69 -5.06 12.22
CA CYS A 172 8.15 -4.95 12.16
C CYS A 172 8.84 -6.32 12.10
N SER A 173 8.48 -7.21 13.03
CA SER A 173 8.98 -8.58 13.10
C SER A 173 8.62 -9.41 11.87
N ILE A 174 7.36 -9.34 11.44
CA ILE A 174 6.87 -10.07 10.25
C ILE A 174 7.67 -9.66 9.00
N LEU A 175 7.84 -8.35 8.80
CA LEU A 175 8.59 -7.81 7.67
C LEU A 175 10.07 -8.22 7.70
N ILE A 176 10.76 -7.98 8.82
CA ILE A 176 12.22 -8.10 8.86
C ILE A 176 12.69 -9.55 8.78
N ARG A 177 11.87 -10.52 9.23
CA ARG A 177 12.15 -11.96 9.05
C ARG A 177 12.26 -12.37 7.58
N ARG A 178 11.76 -11.55 6.64
CA ARG A 178 11.86 -11.78 5.20
C ARG A 178 13.17 -11.25 4.61
N PHE A 179 13.87 -10.37 5.33
CA PHE A 179 15.14 -9.82 4.91
C PHE A 179 16.26 -10.85 5.05
N LYS A 180 17.05 -11.05 3.99
CA LYS A 180 18.16 -12.02 3.98
C LYS A 180 19.45 -11.36 3.49
N LEU A 181 20.30 -10.92 4.42
CA LEU A 181 21.59 -10.28 4.10
C LEU A 181 22.47 -11.09 3.14
N SER A 182 22.43 -12.43 3.23
CA SER A 182 23.21 -13.32 2.37
C SER A 182 22.91 -13.20 0.88
N SER A 183 21.77 -12.61 0.49
CA SER A 183 21.46 -12.45 -0.93
C SER A 183 22.22 -11.31 -1.60
N PHE A 184 22.92 -10.46 -0.83
CA PHE A 184 23.79 -9.39 -1.32
C PHE A 184 25.23 -9.83 -1.58
N ASP A 185 25.57 -11.11 -1.37
CA ASP A 185 26.91 -11.61 -1.68
C ASP A 185 27.13 -11.65 -3.21
N LEU A 186 27.75 -10.57 -3.72
CA LEU A 186 28.06 -10.33 -5.13
C LEU A 186 29.22 -11.20 -5.67
N THR A 187 29.87 -12.01 -4.82
CA THR A 187 31.00 -12.86 -5.24
C THR A 187 30.54 -14.07 -6.08
N GLN A 188 29.24 -14.37 -6.11
CA GLN A 188 28.69 -15.43 -6.94
C GLN A 188 28.42 -14.95 -8.37
N LYS A 189 29.41 -15.14 -9.25
CA LYS A 189 29.39 -14.81 -10.70
C LYS A 189 28.28 -15.46 -11.55
N ASN A 190 27.38 -16.24 -10.96
CA ASN A 190 26.21 -16.83 -11.63
C ASN A 190 24.94 -16.51 -10.82
N ILE A 191 24.42 -15.29 -10.97
CA ILE A 191 23.14 -14.90 -10.39
C ILE A 191 22.04 -15.64 -11.16
N ASN A 192 21.47 -16.69 -10.55
CA ASN A 192 20.28 -17.33 -11.08
C ASN A 192 19.04 -16.44 -10.82
N SER A 193 17.94 -16.71 -11.52
CA SER A 193 16.69 -15.91 -11.40
C SER A 193 16.13 -15.86 -9.98
N LYS A 194 16.36 -16.90 -9.17
CA LYS A 194 15.93 -16.93 -7.75
C LYS A 194 16.71 -15.94 -6.89
N GLN A 195 18.02 -15.84 -7.08
CA GLN A 195 18.88 -14.91 -6.36
C GLN A 195 18.54 -13.46 -6.73
N SER A 196 18.29 -13.17 -8.01
CA SER A 196 17.86 -11.85 -8.47
C SER A 196 16.51 -11.44 -7.86
N ASN A 197 15.54 -12.36 -7.79
CA ASN A 197 14.25 -12.08 -7.16
C ASN A 197 14.38 -11.81 -5.64
N LEU A 198 15.26 -12.55 -4.95
CA LEU A 198 15.51 -12.32 -3.53
C LEU A 198 16.22 -10.97 -3.26
N GLN A 199 17.12 -10.56 -4.15
CA GLN A 199 17.71 -9.21 -4.12
C GLN A 199 16.64 -8.13 -4.29
N ASN A 200 15.73 -8.28 -5.26
CA ASN A 200 14.62 -7.35 -5.46
C ASN A 200 13.72 -7.25 -4.23
N LEU A 201 13.42 -8.39 -3.57
CA LEU A 201 12.68 -8.39 -2.32
C LEU A 201 13.40 -7.61 -1.22
N ASN A 202 14.71 -7.83 -1.05
CA ASN A 202 15.49 -7.08 -0.07
C ASN A 202 15.52 -5.58 -0.38
N PHE A 203 15.65 -5.18 -1.65
CA PHE A 203 15.55 -3.75 -2.02
C PHE A 203 14.18 -3.18 -1.63
N LYS A 204 13.10 -3.93 -1.82
CA LYS A 204 11.76 -3.51 -1.42
C LYS A 204 11.62 -3.39 0.10
N ILE A 205 12.23 -4.28 0.87
CA ILE A 205 12.28 -4.17 2.34
C ILE A 205 13.09 -2.95 2.76
N ILE A 206 14.24 -2.69 2.12
CA ILE A 206 15.04 -1.49 2.38
C ILE A 206 14.25 -0.22 2.06
N GLU A 207 13.52 -0.19 0.96
CA GLU A 207 12.62 0.94 0.61
C GLU A 207 11.58 1.16 1.72
N PHE A 208 10.95 0.09 2.23
CA PHE A 208 10.06 0.19 3.38
C PHE A 208 10.77 0.76 4.60
N LEU A 209 11.95 0.24 4.96
CA LEU A 209 12.71 0.70 6.12
C LEU A 209 13.08 2.18 5.98
N MET A 210 13.53 2.59 4.80
CA MET A 210 13.86 3.99 4.49
C MET A 210 12.68 4.94 4.66
N PHE A 211 11.49 4.48 4.29
CA PHE A 211 10.24 5.19 4.46
C PHE A 211 9.78 5.22 5.93
N TYR A 212 9.80 4.07 6.61
CA TYR A 212 9.28 3.91 7.97
C TYR A 212 10.18 4.58 9.03
N LEU A 213 11.50 4.51 8.83
CA LEU A 213 12.54 5.11 9.68
C LEU A 213 12.80 6.57 9.28
N THR A 214 11.72 7.32 9.11
CA THR A 214 11.74 8.78 8.96
C THR A 214 11.32 9.43 10.27
N GLU A 215 11.82 10.63 10.57
CA GLU A 215 11.40 11.36 11.77
C GLU A 215 9.91 11.69 11.74
N GLU A 216 9.24 11.52 12.88
CA GLU A 216 7.81 11.80 13.00
C GLU A 216 7.60 13.25 13.45
N SER A 217 7.03 14.09 12.58
CA SER A 217 6.75 15.50 12.91
C SER A 217 5.65 15.63 13.97
N VAL A 218 5.87 16.49 14.97
CA VAL A 218 4.93 16.72 16.08
C VAL A 218 3.59 17.33 15.64
N VAL A 219 3.57 18.11 14.54
CA VAL A 219 2.38 18.88 14.11
C VAL A 219 1.16 18.00 13.78
N ASN A 220 1.37 16.74 13.42
CA ASN A 220 0.30 15.80 13.03
C ASN A 220 0.32 14.49 13.82
N ASN A 221 1.07 14.44 14.93
CA ASN A 221 1.26 13.21 15.69
C ASN A 221 1.28 13.50 17.20
N PRO A 222 0.25 13.07 17.96
CA PRO A 222 0.23 13.29 19.40
C PRO A 222 1.30 12.48 20.15
N ASN A 223 1.79 11.39 19.57
CA ASN A 223 2.79 10.50 20.18
C ASN A 223 3.90 10.15 19.15
N PRO A 224 4.78 11.10 18.80
CA PRO A 224 5.85 10.86 17.85
C PRO A 224 6.86 9.86 18.41
N LYS A 225 7.24 8.87 17.59
CA LYS A 225 8.36 7.97 17.89
C LYS A 225 9.62 8.43 17.17
N SER A 226 10.74 8.46 17.88
CA SER A 226 12.05 8.70 17.28
C SER A 226 12.46 7.55 16.35
N ILE A 227 13.48 7.76 15.52
CA ILE A 227 14.09 6.68 14.74
C ILE A 227 14.57 5.55 15.65
N GLN A 228 15.13 5.88 16.82
CA GLN A 228 15.63 4.89 17.78
C GLN A 228 14.50 4.03 18.38
N ASP A 229 13.37 4.66 18.74
CA ASP A 229 12.19 3.93 19.24
C ASP A 229 11.68 2.94 18.20
N LYS A 230 11.73 3.33 16.92
CA LYS A 230 11.33 2.48 15.80
C LYS A 230 12.35 1.40 15.50
N SER A 231 13.66 1.67 15.55
CA SER A 231 14.69 0.65 15.32
C SER A 231 14.61 -0.45 16.38
N ASN A 232 14.32 -0.09 17.63
CA ASN A 232 14.13 -1.03 18.74
C ASN A 232 13.04 -2.09 18.47
N LEU A 233 12.05 -1.79 17.63
CA LEU A 233 10.99 -2.74 17.26
C LEU A 233 11.48 -3.88 16.36
N PHE A 234 12.63 -3.71 15.70
CA PHE A 234 13.23 -4.73 14.84
C PHE A 234 14.30 -5.56 15.55
N LYS A 235 14.93 -5.03 16.61
CA LYS A 235 16.13 -5.61 17.25
C LYS A 235 15.98 -7.06 17.72
N SER A 236 14.77 -7.47 18.09
CA SER A 236 14.52 -8.85 18.53
C SER A 236 14.71 -9.88 17.42
N ASP A 237 14.40 -9.52 16.17
CA ASP A 237 14.52 -10.39 14.99
C ASP A 237 15.69 -9.98 14.07
N PHE A 238 16.25 -8.77 14.23
CA PHE A 238 17.35 -8.24 13.45
C PHE A 238 18.22 -7.26 14.29
N PRO A 239 19.16 -7.79 15.09
CA PRO A 239 20.01 -6.99 15.98
C PRO A 239 20.88 -5.95 15.25
N GLU A 240 21.29 -6.22 14.01
CA GLU A 240 22.14 -5.37 13.18
C GLU A 240 21.38 -4.20 12.50
N ILE A 241 20.13 -3.93 12.91
CA ILE A 241 19.30 -2.86 12.34
C ILE A 241 19.94 -1.49 12.46
N ASP A 242 20.64 -1.20 13.56
CA ASP A 242 21.26 0.11 13.78
C ASP A 242 22.40 0.36 12.77
N ASP A 243 23.22 -0.66 12.44
CA ASP A 243 24.27 -0.58 11.41
C ASP A 243 23.69 -0.35 10.01
N LEU A 244 22.56 -1.02 9.72
CA LEU A 244 21.83 -0.81 8.48
C LEU A 244 21.30 0.63 8.40
N ILE A 245 20.73 1.16 9.48
CA ILE A 245 20.22 2.53 9.55
C ILE A 245 21.34 3.54 9.30
N GLU A 246 22.50 3.35 9.91
CA GLU A 246 23.66 4.22 9.70
C GLU A 246 24.07 4.23 8.22
N SER A 247 24.18 3.05 7.62
CA SER A 247 24.49 2.88 6.19
C SER A 247 23.45 3.57 5.30
N LEU A 248 22.17 3.47 5.66
CA LEU A 248 21.06 4.09 4.94
C LEU A 248 21.04 5.62 5.04
N ASN A 249 21.44 6.18 6.19
CA ASN A 249 21.54 7.62 6.36
C ASN A 249 22.70 8.21 5.54
N GLN A 250 23.85 7.52 5.50
CA GLN A 250 24.98 7.92 4.64
C GLN A 250 24.60 7.99 3.15
N LEU A 251 23.67 7.15 2.70
CA LEU A 251 23.16 7.18 1.32
C LEU A 251 22.18 8.35 1.05
N LYS A 252 21.50 8.89 2.06
CA LYS A 252 20.58 10.04 1.90
C LYS A 252 21.32 11.37 1.74
N ASP A 253 22.55 11.45 2.25
CA ASP A 253 23.39 12.66 2.23
C ASP A 253 24.28 12.78 0.97
N LEU A 254 24.13 11.86 0.00
CA LEU A 254 24.78 11.85 -1.31
C LEU A 254 23.85 12.42 -2.41
#